data_AF-A0A2A6ZY16-F1
#
_entry.id   AF-A0A2A6ZY16-F1
#
_cell.length_a   1.000
_cell.length_b   1.000
_cell.length_c   1.000
_cell.angle_alpha   90.00
_cell.angle_beta   90.00
_cell.angle_gamma   90.00
#
_symmetry.space_group_name_H-M   'P 1'
#
loop_
_entity.id
_entity.type
_entity.pdbx_description
1 polymer ?
#
loop_
_entity_poly.entity_id
_entity_poly.type
_entity_poly.pdbx_seq_one_letter_code
_entity_poly.pdbx_strand_id
1 'polypeptide(L)'
;MEVSQLESTLKFQRGDIYFVRLDSSTGSEQNGTRPAVILQNDVGNTHSPTLIVATLTSKTEKKAAQPTHCLVEPEKLEPSIVQAEQIFTIDKSRVQNFVGHLTPEEMSRVDDAVKISLALNPMGSIQKLKPIIRSAAAYAPPEVVDGKPPVYPYTPIKSDFEDAETVEEMMLYTELQSAVHAMIQRLEYSFTFNPSLLTSPKRKKQVAEILTEAEKYIWRIKEEMRCA
;
A
#
# COMPACT_ATOMS: atom_id res chain seq x y z
N MET A 1 -48.11 10.03 19.54
CA MET A 1 -47.17 8.95 19.19
C MET A 1 -46.46 9.40 17.93
N GLU A 2 -45.50 10.31 18.06
CA GLU A 2 -44.07 10.06 18.28
C GLU A 2 -43.35 9.66 16.98
N VAL A 3 -42.83 10.70 16.32
CA VAL A 3 -41.50 10.79 15.71
C VAL A 3 -40.91 9.47 15.21
N SER A 4 -41.27 9.09 13.98
CA SER A 4 -40.51 8.11 13.21
C SER A 4 -40.30 8.66 11.81
N GLN A 5 -39.03 8.67 11.36
CA GLN A 5 -38.56 9.04 10.02
C GLN A 5 -38.28 10.53 9.79
N LEU A 6 -37.35 11.08 10.57
CA LEU A 6 -36.33 11.92 9.95
C LEU A 6 -35.28 10.95 9.43
N GLU A 7 -35.45 10.45 8.20
CA GLU A 7 -34.39 9.70 7.52
C GLU A 7 -33.17 10.62 7.48
N SER A 8 -32.14 10.28 8.25
CA SER A 8 -30.89 11.03 8.26
C SER A 8 -30.32 10.94 6.85
N THR A 9 -30.39 12.05 6.11
CA THR A 9 -29.84 12.25 4.77
C THR A 9 -28.30 12.29 4.80
N LEU A 10 -27.68 11.57 5.73
CA LEU A 10 -26.24 11.45 5.87
C LEU A 10 -25.77 10.38 4.88
N LYS A 11 -25.35 10.85 3.72
CA LYS A 11 -24.67 10.02 2.73
C LYS A 11 -23.22 9.86 3.16
N PHE A 12 -22.91 8.71 3.76
CA PHE A 12 -21.54 8.36 4.15
C PHE A 12 -20.72 8.03 2.89
N GLN A 13 -19.60 8.74 2.71
CA GLN A 13 -18.66 8.48 1.62
C GLN A 13 -17.31 8.03 2.16
N ARG A 14 -16.63 7.22 1.36
CA ARG A 14 -15.25 6.83 1.62
C ARG A 14 -14.36 8.07 1.66
N GLY A 15 -13.53 8.18 2.71
CA GLY A 15 -12.69 9.35 2.95
C GLY A 15 -13.34 10.41 3.83
N ASP A 16 -14.64 10.31 4.13
CA ASP A 16 -15.27 11.16 5.13
C ASP A 16 -14.73 10.88 6.52
N ILE A 17 -14.54 11.94 7.30
CA ILE A 17 -14.13 11.91 8.69
C ILE A 17 -15.31 12.32 9.56
N TYR A 18 -15.64 11.45 10.51
CA TYR A 18 -16.66 11.72 11.52
C TYR A 18 -16.10 11.49 12.91
N PHE A 19 -16.64 12.20 13.91
CA PHE A 19 -16.53 11.73 15.28
C PHE A 19 -17.37 10.46 15.45
N VAL A 20 -16.77 9.42 16.01
CA VAL A 20 -17.41 8.14 16.27
C VAL A 20 -17.27 7.76 17.73
N ARG A 21 -18.30 7.12 18.27
CA ARG A 21 -18.31 6.62 19.65
C ARG A 21 -17.86 5.16 19.69
N LEU A 22 -16.63 4.94 20.17
CA LEU A 22 -16.04 3.61 20.36
C LEU A 22 -16.14 3.20 21.84
N ASP A 23 -17.32 2.70 22.21
CA ASP A 23 -17.56 2.09 23.52
C ASP A 23 -17.23 0.59 23.48
N SER A 24 -16.85 0.03 24.63
CA SER A 24 -16.58 -1.40 24.85
C SER A 24 -15.25 -1.93 24.29
N SER A 25 -14.16 -1.19 24.50
CA SER A 25 -12.81 -1.63 24.13
C SER A 25 -12.20 -2.61 25.15
N THR A 26 -11.41 -3.57 24.68
CA THR A 26 -10.56 -4.42 25.54
C THR A 26 -9.08 -4.11 25.30
N GLY A 27 -8.30 -3.95 26.39
CA GLY A 27 -6.85 -3.79 26.29
C GLY A 27 -6.41 -2.53 25.55
N SER A 28 -5.72 -2.70 24.40
CA SER A 28 -5.10 -1.61 23.62
C SER A 28 -5.93 -1.14 22.42
N GLU A 29 -7.15 -1.63 22.28
CA GLU A 29 -8.12 -1.13 21.32
C GLU A 29 -8.41 0.36 21.56
N GLN A 30 -8.49 1.15 20.48
CA GLN A 30 -8.88 2.55 20.62
C GLN A 30 -10.32 2.69 21.12
N ASN A 31 -10.52 3.65 22.02
CA ASN A 31 -11.79 3.87 22.69
C ASN A 31 -12.16 5.35 22.82
N GLY A 32 -13.37 5.57 23.31
CA GLY A 32 -13.96 6.88 23.52
C GLY A 32 -14.47 7.52 22.24
N THR A 33 -14.90 8.77 22.35
CA THR A 33 -15.36 9.57 21.21
C THR A 33 -14.15 10.19 20.53
N ARG A 34 -13.91 9.82 19.27
CA ARG A 34 -12.74 10.30 18.51
C ARG A 34 -13.03 10.41 17.01
N PRO A 35 -12.25 11.20 16.26
CA PRO A 35 -12.35 11.22 14.82
C PRO A 35 -11.95 9.86 14.24
N ALA A 36 -12.69 9.42 13.22
CA ALA A 36 -12.38 8.25 12.42
C ALA A 36 -12.72 8.52 10.95
N VAL A 37 -11.90 7.99 10.05
CA VAL A 37 -12.12 8.06 8.60
C VAL A 37 -12.86 6.82 8.12
N ILE A 38 -13.83 6.99 7.23
CA ILE A 38 -14.55 5.89 6.58
C ILE A 38 -13.66 5.26 5.49
N LEU A 39 -13.37 3.97 5.67
CA LEU A 39 -12.59 3.16 4.73
C LEU A 39 -13.46 2.32 3.78
N GLN A 40 -14.69 2.01 4.21
CA GLN A 40 -15.61 1.17 3.46
C GLN A 40 -16.00 1.81 2.12
N ASN A 41 -16.24 0.97 1.12
CA ASN A 41 -16.69 1.38 -0.20
C ASN A 41 -18.10 2.01 -0.17
N ASP A 42 -18.36 2.93 -1.09
CA ASP A 42 -19.60 3.73 -1.08
C ASP A 42 -20.88 2.92 -1.30
N VAL A 43 -20.81 1.79 -2.02
CA VAL A 43 -21.94 0.87 -2.19
C VAL A 43 -22.31 0.28 -0.83
N GLY A 44 -21.32 -0.21 -0.10
CA GLY A 44 -21.46 -0.69 1.27
C GLY A 44 -21.95 0.40 2.21
N ASN A 45 -21.39 1.61 2.14
CA ASN A 45 -21.82 2.75 2.96
C ASN A 45 -23.29 3.11 2.72
N THR A 46 -23.79 2.91 1.50
CA THR A 46 -25.18 3.20 1.13
C THR A 46 -26.14 2.13 1.67
N HIS A 47 -25.82 0.86 1.46
CA HIS A 47 -26.78 -0.24 1.69
C HIS A 47 -26.62 -0.97 3.03
N SER A 48 -25.43 -0.94 3.64
CA SER A 48 -25.15 -1.61 4.91
C SER A 48 -25.63 -0.78 6.11
N PRO A 49 -26.10 -1.38 7.22
CA PRO A 49 -26.29 -0.67 8.49
C PRO A 49 -24.95 -0.30 9.17
N THR A 50 -23.84 -0.86 8.73
CA THR A 50 -22.50 -0.67 9.30
C THR A 50 -21.55 0.10 8.39
N LEU A 51 -20.50 0.66 9.01
CA LEU A 51 -19.36 1.32 8.37
C LEU A 51 -18.04 0.68 8.81
N ILE A 52 -17.05 0.55 7.93
CA ILE A 52 -15.66 0.22 8.27
C ILE A 52 -14.87 1.51 8.36
N VAL A 53 -14.25 1.77 9.52
CA VAL A 53 -13.54 3.01 9.82
C VAL A 53 -12.16 2.74 10.42
N ALA A 54 -11.23 3.69 10.26
CA ALA A 54 -9.96 3.73 10.99
C ALA A 54 -9.87 4.97 11.87
N THR A 55 -9.34 4.82 13.07
CA THR A 55 -9.27 5.91 14.05
C THR A 55 -8.16 6.92 13.75
N LEU A 56 -8.38 8.18 14.13
CA LEU A 56 -7.39 9.25 14.09
C LEU A 56 -6.86 9.56 15.50
N THR A 57 -5.60 9.99 15.58
CA THR A 57 -4.96 10.48 16.81
C THR A 57 -4.17 11.77 16.55
N SER A 58 -4.32 12.75 17.42
CA SER A 58 -3.55 14.02 17.39
C SER A 58 -2.13 13.88 17.97
N LYS A 59 -1.78 12.72 18.53
CA LYS A 59 -0.43 12.43 19.07
C LYS A 59 0.58 12.12 17.95
N THR A 60 0.92 13.13 17.16
CA THR A 60 1.79 13.02 15.98
C THR A 60 3.25 12.67 16.32
N GLU A 61 3.82 13.28 17.37
CA GLU A 61 5.25 13.20 17.70
C GLU A 61 5.75 11.81 18.14
N LYS A 62 4.89 10.99 18.76
CA LYS A 62 5.30 9.68 19.31
C LYS A 62 5.06 8.50 18.36
N LYS A 63 4.41 8.73 17.21
CA LYS A 63 3.84 7.67 16.37
C LYS A 63 4.26 7.72 14.91
N ALA A 64 4.95 8.75 14.42
CA ALA A 64 5.27 8.91 12.99
C ALA A 64 6.09 7.79 12.31
N ALA A 65 6.65 6.83 13.06
CA ALA A 65 7.58 5.81 12.54
C ALA A 65 6.94 4.48 12.08
N GLN A 66 5.63 4.28 12.26
CA GLN A 66 4.99 3.01 11.86
C GLN A 66 4.46 3.08 10.43
N PRO A 67 4.64 2.02 9.62
CA PRO A 67 4.20 2.02 8.23
C PRO A 67 2.67 1.94 8.07
N THR A 68 1.93 1.66 9.15
CA THR A 68 0.46 1.69 9.20
C THR A 68 -0.10 3.07 9.58
N HIS A 69 0.76 4.06 9.81
CA HIS A 69 0.35 5.40 10.20
C HIS A 69 0.41 6.36 9.01
N CYS A 70 -0.67 7.10 8.79
CA CYS A 70 -0.73 8.13 7.75
C CYS A 70 -1.05 9.49 8.37
N LEU A 71 -0.13 10.45 8.24
CA LEU A 71 -0.38 11.85 8.60
C LEU A 71 -1.35 12.48 7.58
N VAL A 72 -2.43 13.05 8.09
CA VAL A 72 -3.48 13.77 7.36
C VAL A 72 -3.71 15.14 8.00
N GLU A 73 -4.13 16.12 7.19
CA GLU A 73 -4.34 17.50 7.60
C GLU A 73 -5.74 17.97 7.18
N PRO A 74 -6.81 17.37 7.73
CA PRO A 74 -8.17 17.73 7.34
C PRO A 74 -8.54 19.12 7.85
N GLU A 75 -9.31 19.88 7.07
CA GLU A 75 -9.58 21.32 7.30
C GLU A 75 -10.03 21.71 8.72
N LYS A 76 -10.75 20.82 9.42
CA LYS A 76 -11.35 21.09 10.73
C LYS A 76 -10.68 20.38 11.91
N LEU A 77 -9.52 19.75 11.71
CA LEU A 77 -8.70 19.21 12.80
C LEU A 77 -7.27 19.71 12.67
N GLU A 78 -6.57 19.71 13.81
CA GLU A 78 -5.12 19.75 13.81
C GLU A 78 -4.54 18.54 13.06
N PRO A 79 -3.32 18.66 12.50
CA PRO A 79 -2.61 17.55 11.87
C PRO A 79 -2.69 16.27 12.71
N SER A 80 -3.22 15.22 12.10
CA SER A 80 -3.63 14.00 12.80
C SER A 80 -3.10 12.76 12.07
N ILE A 81 -2.88 11.68 12.81
CA ILE A 81 -2.45 10.40 12.23
C ILE A 81 -3.64 9.45 12.15
N VAL A 82 -3.94 8.95 10.95
CA VAL A 82 -4.79 7.78 10.76
C VAL A 82 -4.01 6.52 11.17
N GLN A 83 -4.60 5.71 12.03
CA GLN A 83 -4.03 4.47 12.55
C GLN A 83 -4.64 3.26 11.82
N ALA A 84 -4.03 2.81 10.72
CA ALA A 84 -4.56 1.73 9.89
C ALA A 84 -4.51 0.35 10.58
N GLU A 85 -3.81 0.22 11.71
CA GLU A 85 -3.86 -0.97 12.57
C GLU A 85 -5.06 -0.97 13.54
N GLN A 86 -5.80 0.13 13.63
CA GLN A 86 -6.97 0.31 14.51
C GLN A 86 -8.23 0.51 13.66
N ILE A 87 -8.62 -0.55 12.94
CA ILE A 87 -9.80 -0.61 12.06
C ILE A 87 -10.97 -1.22 12.83
N PHE A 88 -12.13 -0.60 12.71
CA PHE A 88 -13.37 -1.03 13.36
C PHE A 88 -14.50 -1.13 12.34
N THR A 89 -15.33 -2.16 12.48
CA THR A 89 -16.68 -2.15 11.90
C THR A 89 -17.64 -1.62 12.94
N ILE A 90 -18.30 -0.50 12.65
CA ILE A 90 -19.21 0.19 13.56
C ILE A 90 -20.62 0.25 12.98
N ASP A 91 -21.62 0.24 13.85
CA ASP A 91 -22.98 0.58 13.46
C ASP A 91 -23.09 2.08 13.16
N LYS A 92 -23.88 2.48 12.16
CA LYS A 92 -24.09 3.89 11.78
C LYS A 92 -24.61 4.75 12.94
N SER A 93 -25.31 4.17 13.92
CA SER A 93 -25.75 4.88 15.13
C SER A 93 -24.59 5.38 16.03
N ARG A 94 -23.37 4.87 15.83
CA ARG A 94 -22.17 5.33 16.55
C ARG A 94 -21.56 6.58 15.95
N VAL A 95 -21.99 6.99 14.75
CA VAL A 95 -21.51 8.18 14.07
C VAL A 95 -22.16 9.43 14.63
N GLN A 96 -21.34 10.47 14.86
CA GLN A 96 -21.77 11.75 15.39
C GLN A 96 -21.51 12.86 14.35
N ASN A 97 -20.66 13.83 14.69
CA ASN A 97 -20.46 15.03 13.89
C ASN A 97 -19.52 14.78 12.71
N PHE A 98 -19.89 15.30 11.53
CA PHE A 98 -19.00 15.37 10.38
C PHE A 98 -17.88 16.37 10.64
N VAL A 99 -16.66 15.98 10.30
CA VAL A 99 -15.46 16.79 10.48
C VAL A 99 -14.98 17.33 9.14
N GLY A 100 -14.81 16.46 8.15
CA GLY A 100 -14.26 16.83 6.86
C GLY A 100 -14.13 15.62 5.95
N HIS A 101 -13.54 15.84 4.77
CA HIS A 101 -13.28 14.80 3.78
C HIS A 101 -11.79 14.82 3.44
N LEU A 102 -11.18 13.65 3.34
CA LEU A 102 -9.79 13.55 2.91
C LEU A 102 -9.65 13.93 1.43
N THR A 103 -8.54 14.58 1.10
CA THR A 103 -8.18 14.78 -0.31
C THR A 103 -7.87 13.42 -0.98
N PRO A 104 -7.95 13.32 -2.32
CA PRO A 104 -7.60 12.09 -3.03
C PRO A 104 -6.18 11.60 -2.74
N GLU A 105 -5.23 12.53 -2.54
CA GLU A 105 -3.84 12.21 -2.20
C GLU A 105 -3.72 11.60 -0.79
N GLU A 106 -4.38 12.21 0.20
CA GLU A 106 -4.43 11.67 1.55
C GLU A 106 -5.10 10.30 1.59
N MET A 107 -6.22 10.13 0.87
CA MET A 107 -6.92 8.85 0.80
C MET A 107 -6.05 7.76 0.18
N SER A 108 -5.27 8.07 -0.87
CA SER A 108 -4.31 7.12 -1.46
C SER A 108 -3.26 6.67 -0.45
N ARG A 109 -2.74 7.59 0.38
CA ARG A 109 -1.76 7.25 1.42
C ARG A 109 -2.39 6.40 2.53
N VAL A 110 -3.65 6.66 2.89
CA VAL A 110 -4.42 5.81 3.81
C VAL A 110 -4.61 4.42 3.22
N ASP A 111 -4.88 4.29 1.92
CA ASP A 111 -5.02 2.99 1.25
C ASP A 111 -3.75 2.17 1.32
N ASP A 112 -2.60 2.78 1.11
CA ASP A 112 -1.30 2.10 1.23
C ASP A 112 -1.04 1.67 2.68
N ALA A 113 -1.35 2.50 3.66
CA ALA A 113 -1.25 2.14 5.08
C ALA A 113 -2.18 0.96 5.44
N VAL A 114 -3.40 0.91 4.88
CA VAL A 114 -4.34 -0.20 5.06
C VAL A 114 -3.83 -1.48 4.39
N LYS A 115 -3.29 -1.40 3.17
CA LYS A 115 -2.69 -2.55 2.48
C LYS A 115 -1.52 -3.12 3.28
N ILE A 116 -0.69 -2.26 3.87
CA ILE A 116 0.40 -2.68 4.75
C ILE A 116 -0.14 -3.36 6.01
N SER A 117 -1.11 -2.72 6.68
CA SER A 117 -1.72 -3.21 7.92
C SER A 117 -2.33 -4.61 7.75
N LEU A 118 -3.04 -4.83 6.64
CA LEU A 118 -3.74 -6.08 6.32
C LEU A 118 -2.93 -7.04 5.45
N ALA A 119 -1.66 -6.72 5.15
CA ALA A 119 -0.80 -7.48 4.25
C ALA A 119 -1.42 -7.76 2.86
N LEU A 120 -2.26 -6.85 2.35
CA LEU A 120 -2.94 -6.97 1.04
C LEU A 120 -2.09 -6.51 -0.14
N ASN A 121 -0.79 -6.33 0.08
CA ASN A 121 0.14 -6.05 -1.00
C ASN A 121 0.23 -7.29 -1.90
N PRO A 122 0.16 -7.14 -3.24
CA PRO A 122 0.23 -8.26 -4.18
C PRO A 122 1.54 -9.07 -4.12
N MET A 123 2.51 -8.66 -3.29
CA MET A 123 3.78 -9.34 -3.05
C MET A 123 3.81 -10.20 -1.76
N GLY A 124 2.66 -10.44 -1.11
CA GLY A 124 2.44 -11.59 -0.23
C GLY A 124 3.19 -11.63 1.11
N SER A 125 3.96 -10.62 1.49
CA SER A 125 4.57 -10.55 2.82
C SER A 125 4.86 -9.11 3.20
N ILE A 126 4.56 -8.72 4.44
CA ILE A 126 5.30 -7.65 5.11
C ILE A 126 6.72 -8.18 5.26
N GLN A 127 7.50 -8.12 4.19
CA GLN A 127 8.93 -8.32 4.30
C GLN A 127 9.40 -7.16 5.18
N LYS A 128 9.87 -7.47 6.39
CA LYS A 128 10.83 -6.59 7.05
C LYS A 128 11.92 -6.37 6.01
N LEU A 129 11.88 -5.22 5.32
CA LEU A 129 12.93 -4.83 4.39
C LEU A 129 14.22 -4.97 5.20
N LYS A 130 15.12 -5.86 4.77
CA LYS A 130 16.44 -5.95 5.40
C LYS A 130 16.99 -4.53 5.37
N PRO A 131 17.45 -3.98 6.51
CA PRO A 131 17.96 -2.61 6.54
C PRO A 131 18.99 -2.45 5.44
N ILE A 132 18.93 -1.34 4.70
CA ILE A 132 19.86 -1.04 3.62
C ILE A 132 21.28 -1.11 4.19
N ILE A 133 22.01 -2.17 3.86
CA ILE A 133 23.40 -2.33 4.24
C ILE A 133 24.20 -1.40 3.34
N ARG A 134 24.49 -0.18 3.84
CA ARG A 134 25.36 0.78 3.16
C ARG A 134 26.84 0.40 3.31
N SER A 135 27.20 -0.83 2.98
CA SER A 135 28.60 -1.24 2.89
C SER A 135 28.91 -1.59 1.44
N ALA A 136 29.91 -0.93 0.87
CA ALA A 136 30.41 -1.23 -0.47
C ALA A 136 30.92 -2.67 -0.59
N ALA A 137 31.34 -3.29 0.52
CA ALA A 137 31.82 -4.66 0.59
C ALA A 137 30.71 -5.72 0.43
N ALA A 138 29.49 -5.46 0.91
CA ALA A 138 28.37 -6.39 0.78
C ALA A 138 27.82 -6.50 -0.67
N TYR A 139 28.16 -5.53 -1.51
CA TYR A 139 27.78 -5.45 -2.93
C TYR A 139 29.01 -5.41 -3.85
N ALA A 140 30.19 -5.73 -3.31
CA ALA A 140 31.40 -5.82 -4.12
C ALA A 140 31.19 -6.90 -5.19
N PRO A 141 31.49 -6.62 -6.47
CA PRO A 141 31.42 -7.63 -7.51
C PRO A 141 32.29 -8.83 -7.11
N PRO A 142 31.86 -10.08 -7.34
CA PRO A 142 32.76 -11.22 -7.21
C PRO A 142 33.98 -11.00 -8.11
N GLU A 143 35.16 -11.38 -7.64
CA GLU A 143 36.40 -11.19 -8.37
C GLU A 143 36.28 -11.75 -9.79
N VAL A 144 36.65 -10.92 -10.77
CA VAL A 144 36.69 -11.30 -12.19
C VAL A 144 37.82 -12.31 -12.37
N VAL A 145 37.46 -13.59 -12.42
CA VAL A 145 38.40 -14.64 -12.83
C VAL A 145 38.35 -14.72 -14.36
N ASP A 146 39.50 -14.47 -15.00
CA ASP A 146 39.77 -14.71 -16.43
C ASP A 146 38.87 -13.98 -17.45
N GLY A 147 38.62 -12.68 -17.26
CA GLY A 147 38.03 -11.82 -18.30
C GLY A 147 36.59 -12.20 -18.71
N LYS A 148 35.93 -13.07 -17.95
CA LYS A 148 34.50 -13.36 -18.10
C LYS A 148 33.68 -12.35 -17.30
N PRO A 149 32.45 -12.03 -17.73
CA PRO A 149 31.56 -11.14 -16.97
C PRO A 149 31.37 -11.65 -15.53
N PRO A 150 31.25 -10.77 -14.53
CA PRO A 150 31.07 -11.16 -13.14
C PRO A 150 29.82 -12.05 -12.99
N VAL A 151 30.00 -13.23 -12.40
CA VAL A 151 28.91 -14.16 -12.11
C VAL A 151 28.30 -13.78 -10.76
N TYR A 152 27.19 -13.05 -10.80
CA TYR A 152 26.47 -12.67 -9.60
C TYR A 152 25.77 -13.89 -8.96
N PRO A 153 25.83 -14.06 -7.63
CA PRO A 153 25.12 -15.14 -6.96
C PRO A 153 23.60 -14.97 -7.16
N TYR A 154 23.03 -15.89 -7.93
CA TYR A 154 21.61 -15.97 -8.23
C TYR A 154 20.83 -16.46 -7.01
N THR A 155 19.77 -15.73 -6.64
CA THR A 155 18.71 -16.30 -5.79
C THR A 155 17.54 -16.59 -6.71
N PRO A 156 17.20 -17.86 -6.97
CA PRO A 156 16.05 -18.19 -7.80
C PRO A 156 14.79 -17.52 -7.28
N ILE A 157 14.01 -16.93 -8.18
CA ILE A 157 12.63 -16.55 -7.86
C ILE A 157 11.92 -17.88 -7.58
N LYS A 158 11.52 -18.10 -6.33
CA LYS A 158 10.68 -19.25 -5.99
C LYS A 158 9.40 -19.11 -6.79
N SER A 159 9.19 -20.04 -7.71
CA SER A 159 7.91 -20.22 -8.36
C SER A 159 7.37 -21.57 -7.99
N ASP A 160 6.07 -21.61 -7.73
CA ASP A 160 5.41 -22.77 -7.14
C ASP A 160 4.94 -23.78 -8.21
N PHE A 161 5.54 -23.73 -9.40
CA PHE A 161 5.10 -24.53 -10.54
C PHE A 161 5.84 -25.87 -10.56
N GLU A 162 5.38 -26.81 -9.73
CA GLU A 162 5.75 -28.23 -9.85
C GLU A 162 4.96 -28.95 -10.96
N ASP A 163 3.96 -28.31 -11.58
CA ASP A 163 2.98 -28.95 -12.47
C ASP A 163 2.97 -28.37 -13.92
N ALA A 164 4.10 -28.37 -14.63
CA ALA A 164 4.08 -28.15 -16.09
C ALA A 164 3.77 -29.49 -16.79
N GLU A 165 2.62 -29.59 -17.48
CA GLU A 165 2.17 -30.85 -18.10
C GLU A 165 2.92 -31.15 -19.42
N THR A 166 3.50 -30.14 -20.07
CA THR A 166 4.21 -30.28 -21.37
C THR A 166 5.56 -29.55 -21.44
N VAL A 167 6.43 -30.02 -22.34
CA VAL A 167 7.78 -29.44 -22.55
C VAL A 167 7.68 -28.04 -23.15
N GLU A 168 6.72 -27.80 -24.04
CA GLU A 168 6.45 -26.49 -24.65
C GLU A 168 6.01 -25.45 -23.60
N GLU A 169 5.15 -25.82 -22.64
CA GLU A 169 4.76 -24.94 -21.52
C GLU A 169 5.96 -24.63 -20.61
N MET A 170 6.80 -25.62 -20.34
CA MET A 170 8.03 -25.43 -19.58
C MET A 170 8.99 -24.45 -20.27
N MET A 171 9.13 -24.55 -21.61
CA MET A 171 9.97 -23.64 -22.40
C MET A 171 9.43 -22.21 -22.40
N LEU A 172 8.14 -22.02 -22.67
CA LEU A 172 7.50 -20.70 -22.66
C LEU A 172 7.62 -20.03 -21.28
N TYR A 173 7.50 -20.83 -20.21
CA TYR A 173 7.67 -20.38 -18.84
C TYR A 173 9.10 -19.93 -18.54
N THR A 174 10.10 -20.72 -18.96
CA THR A 174 11.52 -20.35 -18.78
C THR A 174 11.90 -19.08 -19.54
N GLU A 175 11.33 -18.86 -20.73
CA GLU A 175 11.54 -17.62 -21.48
C GLU A 175 10.96 -16.41 -20.74
N LEU A 176 9.73 -16.52 -20.23
CA LEU A 176 9.09 -15.46 -19.46
C LEU A 176 9.85 -15.12 -18.18
N GLN A 177 10.25 -16.14 -17.41
CA GLN A 177 11.07 -15.94 -16.21
C GLN A 177 12.40 -15.25 -16.56
N SER A 178 13.07 -15.69 -17.61
CA SER A 178 14.35 -15.12 -18.05
C SER A 178 14.21 -13.65 -18.45
N ALA A 179 13.12 -13.30 -19.14
CA ALA A 179 12.84 -11.92 -19.56
C ALA A 179 12.59 -11.00 -18.36
N VAL A 180 11.76 -11.42 -17.40
CA VAL A 180 11.49 -10.64 -16.17
C VAL A 180 12.77 -10.47 -15.36
N HIS A 181 13.56 -11.53 -15.23
CA HIS A 181 14.81 -11.49 -14.47
C HIS A 181 15.85 -10.54 -15.09
N ALA A 182 16.00 -10.56 -16.41
CA ALA A 182 16.89 -9.63 -17.13
C ALA A 182 16.47 -8.16 -16.98
N MET A 183 15.16 -7.89 -16.88
CA MET A 183 14.64 -6.55 -16.66
C MET A 183 14.98 -6.02 -15.25
N ILE A 184 14.78 -6.84 -14.22
CA ILE A 184 15.09 -6.50 -12.82
C ILE A 184 16.59 -6.20 -12.68
N GLN A 185 17.45 -7.06 -13.21
CA GLN A 185 18.90 -6.88 -13.14
C GLN A 185 19.38 -5.57 -13.78
N ARG A 186 18.79 -5.19 -14.92
CA ARG A 186 19.13 -3.92 -15.60
C ARG A 186 18.72 -2.70 -14.78
N LEU A 187 17.58 -2.77 -14.09
CA LEU A 187 17.11 -1.71 -13.20
C LEU A 187 18.03 -1.58 -11.98
N GLU A 188 18.33 -2.69 -11.31
CA GLU A 188 19.21 -2.71 -10.15
C GLU A 188 20.63 -2.22 -10.48
N TYR A 189 21.17 -2.62 -11.64
CA TYR A 189 22.46 -2.11 -12.13
C TYR A 189 22.42 -0.59 -12.34
N SER A 190 21.37 -0.10 -12.99
CA SER A 190 21.21 1.33 -13.28
C SER A 190 21.13 2.18 -12.01
N PHE A 191 20.42 1.70 -10.98
CA PHE A 191 20.27 2.42 -9.72
C PHE A 191 21.48 2.29 -8.79
N THR A 192 22.17 1.15 -8.81
CA THR A 192 23.33 0.88 -7.94
C THR A 192 24.61 1.52 -8.47
N PHE A 193 24.87 1.44 -9.77
CA PHE A 193 26.17 1.82 -10.36
C PHE A 193 26.16 3.16 -11.10
N ASN A 194 25.00 3.78 -11.30
CA ASN A 194 24.90 5.13 -11.86
C ASN A 194 24.03 6.06 -10.99
N PRO A 195 24.46 6.38 -9.75
CA PRO A 195 23.68 7.18 -8.81
C PRO A 195 23.35 8.58 -9.34
N SER A 196 24.10 9.07 -10.34
CA SER A 196 23.82 10.33 -11.04
C SER A 196 22.48 10.34 -11.80
N LEU A 197 21.90 9.17 -12.09
CA LEU A 197 20.57 9.04 -12.68
C LEU A 197 19.47 9.57 -11.75
N LEU A 198 19.69 9.53 -10.43
CA LEU A 198 18.73 9.97 -9.42
C LEU A 198 19.11 11.30 -8.76
N THR A 199 20.17 11.98 -9.18
CA THR A 199 20.56 13.29 -8.60
C THR A 199 20.02 14.47 -9.40
N SER A 200 19.81 14.31 -10.71
CA SER A 200 19.27 15.37 -11.57
C SER A 200 17.73 15.40 -11.57
N PRO A 201 17.08 16.56 -11.37
CA PRO A 201 15.62 16.69 -11.43
C PRO A 201 15.01 16.21 -12.76
N LYS A 202 15.68 16.49 -13.88
CA LYS A 202 15.24 16.07 -15.21
C LYS A 202 15.22 14.54 -15.36
N ARG A 203 16.25 13.87 -14.84
CA ARG A 203 16.34 12.40 -14.91
C ARG A 203 15.38 11.73 -13.92
N LYS A 204 15.18 12.29 -12.72
CA LYS A 204 14.12 11.83 -11.79
C LYS A 204 12.74 11.84 -12.45
N LYS A 205 12.41 12.92 -13.16
CA LYS A 205 11.16 13.04 -13.91
C LYS A 205 11.03 11.95 -14.98
N GLN A 206 12.09 11.74 -15.77
CA GLN A 206 12.11 10.68 -16.79
C GLN A 206 11.96 9.27 -16.20
N VAL A 207 12.63 8.99 -15.08
CA VAL A 207 12.48 7.70 -14.38
C VAL A 207 11.04 7.52 -13.86
N ALA A 208 10.44 8.57 -13.30
CA ALA A 208 9.05 8.53 -12.84
C ALA A 208 8.06 8.28 -13.99
N GLU A 209 8.26 8.91 -15.16
CA GLU A 209 7.46 8.67 -16.36
C GLU A 209 7.59 7.21 -16.85
N ILE A 210 8.81 6.67 -16.88
CA ILE A 210 9.07 5.26 -17.26
C ILE A 210 8.38 4.30 -16.29
N LEU A 211 8.45 4.55 -14.99
CA LEU A 211 7.80 3.70 -13.98
C LEU A 211 6.27 3.76 -14.10
N THR A 212 5.71 4.95 -14.32
CA THR A 212 4.26 5.13 -14.53
C THR A 212 3.78 4.34 -15.75
N GLU A 213 4.53 4.35 -16.85
CA GLU A 213 4.19 3.55 -18.03
C GLU A 213 4.32 2.04 -17.76
N ALA A 214 5.37 1.61 -17.04
CA ALA A 214 5.53 0.21 -16.66
C ALA A 214 4.35 -0.29 -15.80
N GLU A 215 3.87 0.53 -14.86
CA GLU A 215 2.69 0.23 -14.04
C GLU A 215 1.42 0.05 -14.88
N LYS A 216 1.21 0.88 -15.92
CA LYS A 216 0.08 0.73 -16.85
C LYS A 216 0.17 -0.58 -17.64
N TYR A 217 1.36 -0.95 -18.12
CA TYR A 217 1.55 -2.23 -18.83
C TYR A 217 1.30 -3.42 -17.90
N ILE A 218 1.83 -3.39 -16.68
CA ILE A 218 1.58 -4.43 -15.67
C ILE A 218 0.08 -4.53 -15.35
N TRP A 219 -0.60 -3.40 -15.22
CA TRP A 219 -2.05 -3.38 -14.99
C TRP A 219 -2.81 -4.01 -16.16
N ARG A 220 -2.47 -3.67 -17.41
CA ARG A 220 -3.11 -4.25 -18.60
C ARG A 220 -2.92 -5.77 -18.66
N ILE A 221 -1.70 -6.26 -18.41
CA ILE A 221 -1.41 -7.69 -18.36
C ILE A 221 -2.28 -8.38 -17.29
N LYS A 222 -2.39 -7.78 -16.10
CA LYS A 222 -3.25 -8.31 -15.02
C LYS A 222 -4.73 -8.35 -15.40
N GLU A 223 -5.20 -7.33 -16.12
CA GLU A 223 -6.60 -7.27 -16.55
C GLU A 223 -6.89 -8.30 -17.65
N GLU A 224 -5.99 -8.46 -18.62
CA GLU A 224 -6.09 -9.51 -19.65
C GLU A 224 -6.08 -10.91 -19.05
N MET A 225 -5.23 -11.17 -18.05
CA MET A 225 -5.23 -12.44 -17.30
C MET A 225 -6.51 -12.68 -16.49
N ARG A 226 -7.22 -11.62 -16.10
CA ARG A 226 -8.49 -11.72 -15.37
C ARG A 226 -9.68 -11.96 -16.30
N CYS A 227 -9.56 -11.56 -17.55
CA CYS A 227 -10.57 -11.73 -18.60
C CYS A 227 -10.43 -13.03 -19.40
N ALA A 228 -9.27 -13.70 -19.33
CA ALA A 228 -9.02 -15.03 -19.87
C ALA A 228 -9.51 -16.13 -18.93
#